data_AF-A0A7K3PIY6-F1
#
_entry.id   AF-A0A7K3PIY6-F1
#
_cell.length_a   1.000
_cell.length_b   1.000
_cell.length_c   1.000
_cell.angle_alpha   90.00
_cell.angle_beta   90.00
_cell.angle_gamma   90.00
#
_symmetry.space_group_name_H-M   'P 1'
#
loop_
_entity.id
_entity.type
_entity.pdbx_description
1 polymer ?
#
loop_
_entity_poly.entity_id
_entity_poly.type
_entity_poly.pdbx_seq_one_letter_code
_entity_poly.pdbx_strand_id
1 'polypeptide(L)'
;MIELADMVRELRDQLNSALTVAGPGPVRFELGPVEIEATVAIDRTGGAGGKVKFWVVEAGTDASVTSSRTHRVTLTLQPTLVAPDGTRRHVLVSDDEADGER
;
A
#
# COMPACT_ATOMS: atom_id res chain seq x y z
N MET A 1 -0.64 15.43 -2.42
CA MET A 1 0.23 14.49 -3.18
C MET A 1 1.10 13.78 -2.18
N ILE A 2 1.20 12.46 -2.30
CA ILE A 2 2.01 11.60 -1.42
C ILE A 2 3.02 10.84 -2.27
N GLU A 3 4.23 10.63 -1.78
CA GLU A 3 5.20 9.78 -2.45
C GLU A 3 4.69 8.33 -2.45
N LEU A 4 4.95 7.57 -3.52
CA LEU A 4 4.52 6.17 -3.57
C LEU A 4 5.09 5.34 -2.41
N ALA A 5 6.32 5.65 -1.99
CA ALA A 5 6.97 4.99 -0.87
C ALA A 5 6.22 5.21 0.45
N ASP A 6 5.70 6.42 0.68
CA ASP A 6 4.93 6.74 1.88
C ASP A 6 3.57 6.04 1.87
N MET A 7 2.90 5.97 0.71
CA MET A 7 1.66 5.20 0.53
C MET A 7 1.87 3.71 0.86
N VAL A 8 2.95 3.12 0.34
CA VAL A 8 3.27 1.70 0.60
C VAL A 8 3.65 1.47 2.06
N ARG A 9 4.32 2.44 2.72
CA ARG A 9 4.62 2.38 4.14
C ARG A 9 3.35 2.40 4.98
N GLU A 10 2.45 3.33 4.71
CA GLU A 10 1.16 3.42 5.40
C GLU A 10 0.35 2.13 5.27
N LEU A 11 0.27 1.58 4.05
CA LEU A 11 -0.39 0.28 3.84
C LEU A 11 0.27 -0.83 4.65
N ARG A 12 1.60 -0.88 4.71
CA ARG A 12 2.32 -1.86 5.53
C ARG A 12 1.95 -1.72 7.01
N ASP A 13 1.88 -0.50 7.52
CA ASP A 13 1.55 -0.25 8.93
C ASP A 13 0.10 -0.65 9.24
N GLN A 14 -0.83 -0.38 8.34
CA GLN A 14 -2.22 -0.83 8.44
C GLN A 14 -2.35 -2.36 8.39
N LEU A 15 -1.63 -3.02 7.47
CA LEU A 15 -1.59 -4.48 7.41
C LEU A 15 -0.99 -5.07 8.70
N ASN A 16 0.11 -4.51 9.22
CA ASN A 16 0.68 -4.95 10.48
C ASN A 16 -0.30 -4.80 11.64
N SER A 17 -1.03 -3.68 11.70
CA SER A 17 -2.08 -3.48 12.71
C SER A 17 -3.15 -4.58 12.61
N ALA A 18 -3.65 -4.88 11.41
CA ALA A 18 -4.64 -5.94 11.19
C ALA A 18 -4.14 -7.32 11.62
N LEU A 19 -2.83 -7.61 11.50
CA LEU A 19 -2.24 -8.86 11.98
C LEU A 19 -2.17 -8.95 13.52
N THR A 20 -2.02 -7.81 14.20
CA THR A 20 -1.89 -7.78 15.67
C THR A 20 -3.23 -7.87 16.40
N VAL A 21 -4.34 -7.52 15.75
CA VAL A 21 -5.70 -7.67 16.30
C VAL A 21 -6.17 -9.11 16.12
N ALA A 22 -5.50 -10.04 16.83
CA ALA A 22 -5.83 -11.46 16.76
C ALA A 22 -6.92 -11.82 17.79
N GLY A 23 -8.09 -12.23 17.30
CA GLY A 23 -9.14 -12.83 18.13
C GLY A 23 -8.79 -14.24 18.64
N PRO A 24 -9.46 -14.74 19.70
CA PRO A 24 -9.13 -15.99 20.37
C PRO A 24 -9.50 -17.29 19.61
N GLY A 25 -9.96 -17.22 18.36
CA GLY A 25 -10.35 -18.40 17.57
C GLY A 25 -9.17 -19.19 16.99
N PRO A 26 -9.37 -20.45 16.53
CA PRO A 26 -8.32 -21.25 15.88
C PRO A 26 -8.18 -21.01 14.37
N VAL A 27 -9.16 -20.37 13.73
CA VAL A 27 -9.20 -20.15 12.27
C VAL A 27 -8.37 -18.92 11.89
N ARG A 28 -7.55 -19.03 10.83
CA ARG A 28 -6.74 -17.93 10.28
C ARG A 28 -6.89 -17.89 8.76
N PHE A 29 -6.98 -16.70 8.20
CA PHE A 29 -7.02 -16.48 6.75
C PHE A 29 -5.63 -16.14 6.24
N GLU A 30 -5.25 -16.66 5.08
CA GLU A 30 -4.02 -16.24 4.42
C GLU A 30 -4.22 -14.87 3.75
N LEU A 31 -3.30 -13.94 3.95
CA LEU A 31 -3.27 -12.69 3.21
C LEU A 31 -2.69 -12.96 1.81
N GLY A 32 -3.58 -12.93 0.81
CA GLY A 32 -3.21 -13.03 -0.60
C GLY A 32 -2.54 -11.76 -1.14
N PRO A 33 -2.34 -11.70 -2.48
CA PRO A 33 -1.83 -10.51 -3.14
C PRO A 33 -2.72 -9.29 -2.86
N VAL A 34 -2.10 -8.14 -2.63
CA VAL A 34 -2.79 -6.86 -2.46
C VAL A 34 -2.65 -6.06 -3.75
N GLU A 35 -3.77 -5.81 -4.40
CA GLU A 35 -3.84 -5.00 -5.62
C GLU A 35 -4.16 -3.55 -5.27
N ILE A 36 -3.35 -2.64 -5.80
CA ILE A 36 -3.52 -1.20 -5.60
C ILE A 36 -3.54 -0.53 -6.96
N GLU A 37 -4.59 0.24 -7.20
CA GLU A 37 -4.68 1.14 -8.33
C GLU A 37 -4.40 2.57 -7.87
N ALA A 38 -3.40 3.21 -8.48
CA ALA A 38 -3.04 4.58 -8.18
C ALA A 38 -2.90 5.40 -9.47
N THR A 39 -3.30 6.67 -9.40
CA THR A 39 -2.93 7.64 -10.43
C THR A 39 -1.66 8.33 -9.97
N VAL A 40 -0.66 8.37 -10.83
CA VAL A 40 0.65 8.97 -10.54
C VAL A 40 0.96 10.07 -11.53
N ALA A 41 1.63 11.12 -11.09
CA ALA A 41 2.18 12.14 -11.98
C ALA A 41 3.70 12.05 -12.02
N ILE A 42 4.25 12.32 -13.21
CA ILE A 42 5.68 12.36 -13.44
C ILE A 42 6.02 13.78 -13.89
N ASP A 43 6.88 14.45 -13.13
CA ASP A 43 7.41 15.76 -13.50
C ASP A 43 8.91 15.64 -13.80
N ARG A 44 9.29 16.19 -14.95
CA ARG A 44 10.68 16.36 -15.37
C ARG A 44 11.00 17.84 -15.32
N THR A 45 11.65 18.26 -14.24
CA THR A 45 12.19 19.63 -14.14
C THR A 45 13.40 19.76 -15.07
N GLY A 46 13.32 20.70 -16.02
CA GLY A 46 14.23 20.83 -17.15
C GLY A 46 15.63 21.34 -16.77
N GLY A 47 16.65 20.57 -17.15
CA GLY A 47 18.08 20.89 -17.03
C GLY A 47 18.92 19.64 -17.24
N ALA A 48 20.15 19.78 -17.73
CA ALA A 48 21.10 18.68 -17.86
C ALA A 48 21.42 18.11 -16.45
N GLY A 49 20.70 17.06 -16.05
CA GLY A 49 20.71 16.50 -14.69
C GLY A 49 19.35 16.45 -13.97
N GLY A 50 18.24 16.77 -14.65
CA GLY A 50 16.90 16.86 -14.06
C GLY A 50 16.48 15.61 -13.27
N LYS A 51 16.14 15.80 -11.98
CA LYS A 51 15.60 14.76 -11.11
C LYS A 51 14.15 14.48 -11.51
N VAL A 52 13.85 13.24 -11.90
CA VAL A 52 12.47 12.78 -12.09
C VAL A 52 11.87 12.58 -10.70
N LYS A 53 10.70 13.17 -10.47
CA LYS A 53 9.93 12.96 -9.26
C LYS A 53 8.63 12.22 -9.60
N PHE A 54 8.23 11.31 -8.73
CA PHE A 54 7.13 10.38 -8.94
C PHE A 54 6.23 10.37 -7.70
N TRP A 55 4.95 10.72 -7.85
CA TRP A 55 4.04 10.82 -6.72
C TRP A 55 2.63 10.36 -7.09
N VAL A 56 1.87 9.94 -6.09
CA VAL A 56 0.46 9.57 -6.21
C VAL A 56 -0.42 10.82 -6.08
N VAL A 57 -1.40 10.93 -6.98
CA VAL A 57 -2.43 11.98 -6.98
C VAL A 57 -3.78 11.37 -6.59
N GLU A 58 -4.52 12.05 -5.72
CA GLU A 58 -5.85 11.63 -5.30
C GLU A 58 -6.91 11.97 -6.35
N ALA A 59 -7.90 11.07 -6.49
CA ALA A 59 -9.05 11.26 -7.36
C ALA A 59 -10.02 12.27 -6.74
N GLY A 60 -9.76 13.57 -6.86
CA GLY A 60 -10.73 14.58 -6.41
C GLY A 60 -10.29 16.05 -6.37
N THR A 61 -8.99 16.37 -6.35
CA THR A 61 -8.54 17.74 -6.06
C THR A 61 -7.60 18.34 -7.12
N ASP A 62 -8.16 19.32 -7.83
CA ASP A 62 -7.58 20.60 -8.30
C ASP A 62 -6.37 20.70 -9.25
N ALA A 63 -6.68 21.23 -10.44
CA ALA A 63 -6.11 22.38 -11.19
C ALA A 63 -4.59 22.60 -11.36
N SER A 64 -3.71 22.04 -10.51
CA SER A 64 -2.25 22.26 -10.57
C SER A 64 -1.49 21.22 -11.40
N VAL A 65 -2.19 20.20 -11.91
CA VAL A 65 -1.63 19.09 -12.72
C VAL A 65 -1.48 19.48 -14.20
N THR A 66 -1.67 20.75 -14.55
CA THR A 66 -1.82 21.21 -15.95
C THR A 66 -0.55 21.02 -16.81
N SER A 67 0.64 20.83 -16.23
CA SER A 67 1.87 20.51 -16.98
C SER A 67 2.41 19.07 -16.78
N SER A 68 1.91 18.32 -15.79
CA SER A 68 2.43 16.99 -15.45
C SER A 68 1.57 15.89 -16.07
N ARG A 69 2.21 14.93 -16.76
CA ARG A 69 1.49 13.81 -17.37
C ARG A 69 1.11 12.78 -16.30
N THR A 70 -0.18 12.57 -16.09
CA THR A 70 -0.69 11.54 -15.18
C THR A 70 -0.78 10.18 -15.88
N HIS A 71 -0.55 9.11 -15.12
CA HIS A 71 -0.67 7.74 -15.58
C HIS A 71 -1.37 6.91 -14.50
N ARG A 72 -2.19 5.95 -14.93
CA ARG A 72 -2.71 4.92 -14.04
C ARG A 72 -1.66 3.82 -13.90
N VAL A 73 -1.38 3.40 -12.68
CA VAL A 73 -0.48 2.29 -12.37
C VAL A 73 -1.20 1.34 -11.44
N THR A 74 -1.08 0.05 -11.75
CA THR A 74 -1.52 -1.05 -10.88
C THR A 74 -0.29 -1.67 -10.24
N LEU A 75 -0.30 -1.81 -8.92
CA LEU A 75 0.73 -2.48 -8.14
C LEU A 75 0.13 -3.73 -7.50
N THR A 76 0.79 -4.86 -7.68
CA THR A 76 0.48 -6.10 -6.97
C THR A 76 1.55 -6.35 -5.92
N LEU A 77 1.22 -6.14 -4.65
CA LEU A 77 2.10 -6.43 -3.54
C LEU A 77 1.89 -7.87 -3.06
N GLN A 78 2.96 -8.54 -2.69
CA GLN A 78 2.94 -9.90 -2.15
C GLN A 78 3.44 -9.87 -0.70
N PRO A 79 2.55 -9.69 0.28
CA PRO A 79 2.93 -9.66 1.68
C PRO A 79 3.57 -10.98 2.11
N THR A 80 4.74 -10.91 2.72
CA THR A 80 5.43 -12.08 3.27
C THR A 80 6.05 -11.72 4.62
N LEU A 81 6.06 -12.68 5.55
CA LEU A 81 6.84 -12.57 6.78
C LEU A 81 8.27 -13.04 6.50
N VAL A 82 9.26 -12.26 6.91
CA VAL A 82 10.67 -12.65 6.83
C VAL A 82 11.17 -12.87 8.25
N ALA A 83 11.49 -14.12 8.58
CA ALA A 83 12.06 -14.46 9.87
C ALA A 83 13.54 -14.01 9.98
N PRO A 84 14.10 -13.91 11.20
CA PRO A 84 15.49 -13.49 11.40
C PRO A 84 16.54 -14.38 10.70
N ASP A 85 16.18 -15.63 10.42
CA ASP A 85 16.98 -16.59 9.66
C ASP A 85 16.86 -16.43 8.14
N GLY A 86 16.09 -15.44 7.67
CA GLY A 86 15.82 -15.18 6.26
C GLY A 86 14.68 -16.02 5.66
N THR A 87 14.07 -16.93 6.43
CA THR A 87 12.97 -17.77 5.95
C THR A 87 11.73 -16.91 5.67
N ARG A 88 11.09 -17.12 4.52
CA ARG A 88 9.83 -16.46 4.15
C ARG A 88 8.63 -17.32 4.52
N ARG A 89 7.59 -16.70 5.08
CA ARG A 89 6.32 -17.35 5.43
C ARG A 89 5.15 -16.52 4.91
N HIS A 90 4.03 -17.21 4.66
CA HIS A 90 2.77 -16.57 4.33
C HIS A 90 2.27 -15.73 5.50
N VAL A 91 1.64 -14.60 5.19
CA VAL A 91 1.03 -13.72 6.19
C VAL A 91 -0.36 -14.26 6.52
N LEU A 92 -0.72 -14.33 7.81
CA LEU A 92 -2.02 -14.83 8.26
C LEU A 92 -2.81 -13.72 8.98
N VAL A 93 -3.98 -13.37 8.46
CA VAL A 93 -4.95 -12.45 9.08
C VAL A 93 -5.87 -13.21 10.03
N SER A 94 -6.19 -12.60 11.16
CA SER A 94 -7.21 -13.12 12.08
C SER A 94 -8.52 -12.37 11.82
N ASP A 95 -9.64 -13.08 11.84
CA ASP A 95 -10.98 -12.50 11.66
C ASP A 95 -11.57 -12.09 13.02
N ASP A 96 -12.33 -11.01 13.04
CA ASP A 96 -13.14 -10.58 14.19
C ASP A 96 -14.62 -10.70 13.80
N GLU A 97 -15.34 -11.64 14.41
CA GLU A 97 -16.77 -11.45 14.64
C GLU A 97 -16.88 -10.71 15.96
N ALA A 98 -17.21 -9.42 15.90
CA ALA A 98 -17.67 -8.67 17.04
C ALA A 98 -18.97 -9.31 17.57
N ASP A 99 -18.83 -10.27 18.48
CA ASP A 99 -19.92 -10.84 19.26
C ASP A 99 -20.48 -9.75 20.18
N GLY A 100 -21.43 -8.97 19.65
CA GLY A 100 -21.98 -7.78 20.32
C GLY A 100 -23.41 -7.42 19.95
N GLU A 101 -24.15 -8.24 19.19
CA GLU A 101 -25.59 -8.05 18.99
C GLU A 101 -26.35 -9.27 19.55
N ARG A 102 -26.76 -9.17 20.81
CA ARG A 102 -27.84 -9.96 21.41
C ARG A 102 -28.78 -9.05 22.17
#